data_AF-A0A376B5P7-F1
#
_entry.id   AF-A0A376B5P7-F1
#
_cell.length_a   1.000
_cell.length_b   1.000
_cell.length_c   1.000
_cell.angle_alpha   90.00
_cell.angle_beta   90.00
_cell.angle_gamma   90.00
#
_symmetry.space_group_name_H-M   'P 1'
#
loop_
_entity.id
_entity.type
_entity.pdbx_description
1 polymer ?
#
loop_
_entity_poly.entity_id
_entity_poly.type
_entity_poly.pdbx_seq_one_letter_code
_entity_poly.pdbx_strand_id
1 'polypeptide(L)'
;MKSIIPEKYKPGNYFFLVPIVAMIPWVGMLIAMLICWAVQGKPFYSFMNRGQKLAFISDIGATNLQPLFIACSAWQGLFYFLTLCCEYYQRCGRWPISKTAFNYKISVYDENNGGGNNNERVRHGLNFPSYMPFWFTKHERNVMFAACILTGIGEILLLLATIFSDKDYNTTHYGLIFTFVVLMAIGVGLNILEYMLMGLSYMKIHPLHRRFNKYAISALAKGFWLLTAIIWAICFGALANNTMRAQFEWLLAFYFCVLFIIYSIDFYLGGRYKYSKNFPYVESFQGYYKYDQWYAKTHARSANADDYAPETEYMFRNSEEAQGENRGDDDDGNYYYYEHYHHNDGTKETKPSVTTEDF
;
A
#
# COMPACT_ATOMS: atom_id res chain seq x y z
N MET A 1 35.74 11.63 -10.35
CA MET A 1 35.31 11.12 -9.03
C MET A 1 34.16 12.01 -8.54
N LYS A 2 32.89 11.65 -8.80
CA LYS A 2 31.74 12.39 -8.26
C LYS A 2 31.71 12.12 -6.75
N SER A 3 31.83 13.18 -5.96
CA SER A 3 31.76 13.11 -4.50
C SER A 3 30.45 12.43 -4.08
N ILE A 4 30.58 11.31 -3.37
CA ILE A 4 29.48 10.59 -2.73
C ILE A 4 29.08 11.39 -1.48
N ILE A 5 28.60 12.62 -1.67
CA ILE A 5 27.89 13.33 -0.61
C ILE A 5 26.44 12.92 -0.80
N PRO A 6 25.83 12.14 0.12
CA PRO A 6 24.41 11.88 0.05
C PRO A 6 23.72 13.25 0.07
N GLU A 7 23.04 13.58 -1.02
CA GLU A 7 22.28 14.81 -1.17
C GLU A 7 21.37 14.93 0.07
N LYS A 8 21.67 15.91 0.93
CA LYS A 8 21.39 15.82 2.37
C LYS A 8 19.89 15.78 2.69
N TYR A 9 19.02 16.17 1.75
CA TYR A 9 17.57 16.14 1.91
C TYR A 9 16.85 15.97 0.56
N LYS A 10 16.41 14.75 0.23
CA LYS A 10 15.40 14.54 -0.82
C LYS A 10 14.01 14.42 -0.18
N PRO A 11 13.02 15.23 -0.59
CA PRO A 11 11.65 15.10 -0.09
C PRO A 11 11.06 13.73 -0.46
N GLY A 12 10.15 13.23 0.38
CA GLY A 12 9.37 12.02 0.09
C GLY A 12 8.52 12.19 -1.17
N ASN A 13 8.10 11.08 -1.76
CA ASN A 13 7.28 11.09 -2.96
C ASN A 13 5.90 11.75 -2.69
N TYR A 14 5.42 12.61 -3.60
CA TYR A 14 4.19 13.41 -3.45
C TYR A 14 2.90 12.60 -3.24
N PHE A 15 2.93 11.28 -3.43
CA PHE A 15 1.79 10.40 -3.15
C PHE A 15 1.25 10.53 -1.73
N PHE A 16 2.07 10.97 -0.75
CA PHE A 16 1.60 11.22 0.63
C PHE A 16 0.46 12.25 0.73
N LEU A 17 0.24 13.07 -0.31
CA LEU A 17 -0.87 14.02 -0.38
C LEU A 17 -2.21 13.36 -0.73
N VAL A 18 -2.21 12.20 -1.39
CA VAL A 18 -3.44 11.53 -1.83
C VAL A 18 -4.42 11.25 -0.68
N PRO A 19 -3.98 10.68 0.46
CA PRO A 19 -4.86 10.47 1.61
C PRO A 19 -5.37 11.79 2.23
N ILE A 20 -4.55 12.85 2.21
CA ILE A 20 -4.90 14.16 2.76
C ILE A 20 -5.98 14.83 1.90
N VAL A 21 -5.84 14.73 0.58
CA VAL A 21 -6.85 15.23 -0.38
C VAL A 21 -8.18 14.49 -0.21
N ALA A 22 -8.16 13.20 0.15
CA ALA A 22 -9.37 12.44 0.50
C ALA A 22 -10.07 13.02 1.74
N MET A 23 -9.30 13.34 2.77
CA MET A 23 -9.78 13.75 4.09
C MET A 23 -10.43 15.14 4.10
N ILE A 24 -9.91 16.10 3.33
CA ILE A 24 -10.32 17.51 3.43
C ILE A 24 -11.82 17.71 3.17
N PRO A 25 -12.41 17.24 2.04
CA PRO A 25 -13.84 17.42 1.81
C PRO A 25 -14.73 16.65 2.79
N TRP A 26 -14.25 15.50 3.28
CA TRP A 26 -14.97 14.72 4.29
C TRP A 26 -15.11 15.50 5.60
N VAL A 27 -13.99 16.00 6.15
CA VAL A 27 -14.01 16.82 7.37
C VAL A 27 -14.82 18.10 7.16
N GLY A 28 -14.63 18.77 6.01
CA GLY A 28 -15.37 19.97 5.66
C GLY A 28 -16.89 19.75 5.64
N MET A 29 -17.33 18.65 5.04
CA MET A 29 -18.74 18.24 5.03
C MET A 29 -19.27 17.98 6.44
N LEU A 30 -18.56 17.20 7.27
CA LEU A 30 -19.01 16.91 8.64
C LEU A 30 -19.19 18.19 9.46
N ILE A 31 -18.22 19.11 9.38
CA ILE A 31 -18.29 20.41 10.05
C ILE A 31 -19.45 21.24 9.50
N ALA A 32 -19.62 21.31 8.17
CA ALA A 32 -20.69 22.06 7.54
C ALA A 32 -22.07 21.56 7.95
N MET A 33 -22.29 20.24 7.97
CA MET A 33 -23.55 19.63 8.40
C MET A 33 -23.87 19.95 9.86
N LEU A 34 -22.85 19.87 10.74
CA LEU A 34 -23.03 20.18 12.15
C LEU A 34 -23.33 21.68 12.37
N ILE A 35 -22.67 22.57 11.63
CA ILE A 35 -22.93 24.02 11.66
C ILE A 35 -24.34 24.33 11.18
N CYS A 36 -24.75 23.79 10.02
CA CYS A 36 -26.08 24.01 9.48
C CYS A 36 -27.17 23.58 10.46
N TRP A 37 -27.02 22.43 11.10
CA TRP A 37 -27.94 21.95 12.12
C TRP A 37 -27.96 22.83 13.37
N ALA A 38 -26.80 23.32 13.82
CA ALA A 38 -26.71 24.23 14.96
C ALA A 38 -27.35 25.60 14.68
N VAL A 39 -27.11 26.17 13.49
CA VAL A 39 -27.64 27.48 13.07
C VAL A 39 -29.17 27.46 12.91
N GLN A 40 -29.73 26.33 12.48
CA GLN A 40 -31.18 26.12 12.39
C GLN A 40 -31.88 25.97 13.75
N GLY A 41 -31.14 26.08 14.87
CA GLY A 41 -31.70 25.93 16.21
C GLY A 41 -31.88 24.46 16.63
N LYS A 42 -31.12 23.53 16.04
CA LYS A 42 -31.17 22.08 16.34
C LYS A 42 -32.55 21.48 16.06
N PRO A 43 -33.02 21.54 14.79
CA PRO A 43 -34.34 21.02 14.44
C PRO A 43 -34.46 19.53 14.76
N PHE A 44 -35.64 19.13 15.22
CA PHE A 44 -36.03 17.74 15.39
C PHE A 44 -36.75 17.27 14.12
N TYR A 45 -36.13 16.38 13.34
CA TYR A 45 -36.70 15.90 12.08
C TYR A 45 -37.80 14.85 12.31
N SER A 46 -38.74 14.72 11.37
CA SER A 46 -39.90 13.83 11.52
C SER A 46 -39.55 12.34 11.58
N PHE A 47 -38.38 11.96 11.06
CA PHE A 47 -37.84 10.60 11.06
C PHE A 47 -36.87 10.35 12.24
N MET A 48 -36.63 11.34 13.11
CA MET A 48 -35.85 11.16 14.34
C MET A 48 -36.66 10.45 15.42
N ASN A 49 -35.97 9.70 16.28
CA ASN A 49 -36.59 9.02 17.41
C ASN A 49 -36.99 10.00 18.52
N ARG A 50 -38.16 9.79 19.13
CA ARG A 50 -38.66 10.65 20.22
C ARG A 50 -37.65 10.71 21.37
N GLY A 51 -37.35 11.93 21.83
CA GLY A 51 -36.43 12.18 22.95
C GLY A 51 -34.94 12.25 22.58
N GLN A 52 -34.59 12.16 21.29
CA GLN A 52 -33.23 12.32 20.80
C GLN A 52 -32.79 13.80 20.84
N LYS A 53 -31.62 14.08 21.44
CA LYS A 53 -31.08 15.45 21.62
C LYS A 53 -30.03 15.84 20.57
N LEU A 54 -29.43 14.87 19.91
CA LEU A 54 -28.42 15.04 18.87
C LEU A 54 -28.86 14.25 17.64
N ALA A 55 -28.95 14.90 16.48
CA ALA A 55 -29.29 14.24 15.22
C ALA A 55 -28.16 13.32 14.75
N PHE A 56 -28.51 12.20 14.12
CA PHE A 56 -27.56 11.36 13.39
C PHE A 56 -26.99 12.17 12.21
N ILE A 57 -25.78 11.82 11.74
CA ILE A 57 -25.21 12.42 10.53
C ILE A 57 -26.12 12.11 9.35
N SER A 58 -26.58 10.86 9.26
CA SER A 58 -27.55 10.42 8.26
C SER A 58 -28.84 11.24 8.29
N ASP A 59 -29.34 11.63 9.47
CA ASP A 59 -30.55 12.44 9.60
C ASP A 59 -30.39 13.81 8.93
N ILE A 60 -29.28 14.50 9.20
CA ILE A 60 -28.98 15.80 8.60
C ILE A 60 -28.71 15.63 7.09
N GLY A 61 -28.01 14.54 6.74
CA GLY A 61 -27.72 14.16 5.36
C GLY A 61 -28.96 13.81 4.55
N ALA A 62 -30.09 13.49 5.19
CA ALA A 62 -31.37 13.20 4.54
C ALA A 62 -32.19 14.45 4.18
N THR A 63 -31.70 15.65 4.51
CA THR A 63 -32.40 16.92 4.26
C THR A 63 -31.96 17.57 2.93
N ASN A 64 -32.09 18.89 2.80
CA ASN A 64 -31.57 19.65 1.66
C ASN A 64 -30.04 19.52 1.47
N LEU A 65 -29.33 18.96 2.46
CA LEU A 65 -27.89 18.71 2.41
C LEU A 65 -27.52 17.35 1.79
N GLN A 66 -28.49 16.54 1.35
CA GLN A 66 -28.20 15.23 0.73
C GLN A 66 -27.25 15.30 -0.47
N PRO A 67 -27.36 16.27 -1.41
CA PRO A 67 -26.40 16.37 -2.51
C PRO A 67 -24.97 16.62 -2.04
N LEU A 68 -24.79 17.42 -0.99
CA LEU A 68 -23.47 17.66 -0.37
C LEU A 68 -22.92 16.36 0.24
N PHE A 69 -23.78 15.61 0.95
CA PHE A 69 -23.42 14.36 1.60
C PHE A 69 -22.98 13.29 0.57
N ILE A 70 -23.73 13.15 -0.52
CA ILE A 70 -23.39 12.23 -1.63
C ILE A 70 -22.07 12.64 -2.28
N ALA A 71 -21.90 13.91 -2.66
CA ALA A 71 -20.73 14.37 -3.40
C ALA A 71 -19.43 14.21 -2.58
N CYS A 72 -19.45 14.57 -1.30
CA CYS A 72 -18.27 14.49 -0.44
C CYS A 72 -17.96 13.04 -0.02
N SER A 73 -18.99 12.19 0.14
CA SER A 73 -18.78 10.76 0.39
C SER A 73 -18.21 10.04 -0.85
N ALA A 74 -18.69 10.39 -2.05
CA ALA A 74 -18.13 9.88 -3.31
C ALA A 74 -16.66 10.31 -3.47
N TRP A 75 -16.33 11.57 -3.17
CA TRP A 75 -14.96 12.07 -3.19
C TRP A 75 -14.06 11.29 -2.23
N GLN A 76 -14.46 11.21 -0.97
CA GLN A 76 -13.68 10.51 0.05
C GLN A 76 -13.48 9.04 -0.31
N GLY A 77 -14.54 8.33 -0.73
CA GLY A 77 -14.45 6.91 -1.07
C GLY A 77 -13.56 6.65 -2.28
N LEU A 78 -13.67 7.49 -3.32
CA LEU A 78 -12.79 7.42 -4.48
C LEU A 78 -11.32 7.59 -4.09
N PHE A 79 -10.99 8.64 -3.32
CA PHE A 79 -9.61 8.91 -2.95
C PHE A 79 -9.06 7.92 -1.91
N TYR A 80 -9.91 7.31 -1.10
CA TYR A 80 -9.48 6.22 -0.23
C TYR A 80 -9.13 4.96 -1.04
N PHE A 81 -9.98 4.57 -1.98
CA PHE A 81 -9.66 3.49 -2.90
C PHE A 81 -8.39 3.77 -3.72
N LEU A 82 -8.23 5.00 -4.22
CA LEU A 82 -7.02 5.44 -4.90
C LEU A 82 -5.78 5.42 -3.98
N THR A 83 -5.93 5.72 -2.70
CA THR A 83 -4.85 5.59 -1.71
C THR A 83 -4.32 4.16 -1.69
N LEU A 84 -5.19 3.16 -1.54
CA LEU A 84 -4.77 1.75 -1.54
C LEU A 84 -4.20 1.32 -2.90
N CYS A 85 -4.76 1.80 -4.01
CA CYS A 85 -4.22 1.55 -5.33
C CYS A 85 -2.83 2.18 -5.53
N CYS A 86 -2.60 3.36 -4.95
CA CYS A 86 -1.30 4.03 -4.94
C CYS A 86 -0.29 3.30 -4.06
N GLU A 87 -0.70 2.73 -2.94
CA GLU A 87 0.18 1.85 -2.15
C GLU A 87 0.61 0.66 -3.01
N TYR A 88 -0.36 -0.01 -3.63
CA TYR A 88 -0.11 -1.12 -4.55
C TYR A 88 0.82 -0.70 -5.68
N TYR A 89 0.59 0.45 -6.32
CA TYR A 89 1.43 0.95 -7.40
C TYR A 89 2.85 1.27 -6.94
N GLN A 90 3.03 1.99 -5.84
CA GLN A 90 4.34 2.40 -5.34
C GLN A 90 5.22 1.21 -4.94
N ARG A 91 4.59 0.11 -4.47
CA ARG A 91 5.27 -1.13 -4.11
C ARG A 91 5.42 -2.08 -5.30
N CYS A 92 4.39 -2.19 -6.15
CA CYS A 92 4.33 -3.16 -7.24
C CYS A 92 4.86 -2.67 -8.58
N GLY A 93 5.01 -1.36 -8.78
CA GLY A 93 5.36 -0.77 -10.06
C GLY A 93 4.26 -0.93 -11.12
N ARG A 94 3.03 -1.27 -10.73
CA ARG A 94 1.87 -1.43 -11.62
C ARG A 94 0.58 -1.21 -10.85
N TRP A 95 -0.49 -0.83 -11.55
CA TRP A 95 -1.82 -0.69 -10.97
C TRP A 95 -2.41 -2.07 -10.62
N PRO A 96 -3.26 -2.17 -9.58
CA PRO A 96 -3.82 -3.46 -9.14
C PRO A 96 -4.63 -4.17 -10.22
N ILE A 97 -5.28 -3.42 -11.12
CA ILE A 97 -6.13 -3.96 -12.21
C ILE A 97 -5.32 -4.21 -13.49
N SER A 98 -4.14 -3.61 -13.63
CA SER A 98 -3.32 -3.75 -14.84
C SER A 98 -2.43 -4.99 -14.78
N LYS A 99 -2.55 -5.86 -15.79
CA LYS A 99 -1.59 -6.96 -16.02
C LYS A 99 -0.28 -6.47 -16.64
N THR A 100 -0.28 -5.29 -17.27
CA THR A 100 0.89 -4.72 -17.92
C THR A 100 1.86 -4.20 -16.84
N ALA A 101 2.93 -4.96 -16.59
CA ALA A 101 4.03 -4.48 -15.78
C ALA A 101 4.68 -3.28 -16.47
N PHE A 102 5.00 -2.22 -15.72
CA PHE A 102 5.72 -1.07 -16.25
C PHE A 102 7.05 -1.56 -16.85
N ASN A 103 7.24 -1.37 -18.16
CA ASN A 103 8.46 -1.75 -18.84
C ASN A 103 9.60 -0.87 -18.34
N TYR A 104 10.35 -1.37 -17.36
CA TYR A 104 11.56 -0.69 -16.94
C TYR A 104 12.60 -0.78 -18.06
N LYS A 105 13.10 0.38 -18.50
CA LYS A 105 14.27 0.49 -19.35
C LYS A 105 15.48 0.17 -18.48
N ILE A 106 15.91 -1.08 -18.51
CA ILE A 106 17.13 -1.54 -17.83
C ILE A 106 18.30 -0.86 -18.53
N SER A 107 18.92 0.12 -17.87
CA SER A 107 20.28 0.56 -18.25
C SER A 107 21.22 -0.55 -17.83
N VAL A 108 21.65 -1.37 -18.79
CA VAL A 108 22.74 -2.32 -18.59
C VAL A 108 23.97 -1.47 -18.28
N TYR A 109 24.49 -1.60 -17.05
CA TYR A 109 25.83 -1.10 -16.75
C TYR A 109 26.79 -2.19 -17.21
N ASP A 110 27.72 -1.80 -18.07
CA ASP A 110 28.72 -2.68 -18.66
C ASP A 110 29.68 -3.19 -17.57
N GLU A 111 29.64 -4.49 -17.28
CA GLU A 111 30.28 -5.14 -16.15
C GLU A 111 31.51 -5.93 -16.64
N ASN A 112 32.57 -5.22 -17.00
CA ASN A 112 33.81 -5.81 -17.50
C ASN A 112 34.73 -6.41 -16.42
N ASN A 113 34.21 -6.93 -15.31
CA ASN A 113 35.02 -7.68 -14.35
C ASN A 113 34.21 -8.79 -13.68
N GLY A 114 34.45 -10.02 -14.14
CA GLY A 114 33.91 -11.24 -13.54
C GLY A 114 34.40 -11.42 -12.11
N GLY A 115 33.45 -11.51 -11.18
CA GLY A 115 33.71 -11.83 -9.79
C GLY A 115 32.61 -11.32 -8.88
N GLY A 116 31.37 -11.79 -9.08
CA GLY A 116 30.14 -11.36 -8.40
C GLY A 116 30.26 -11.39 -6.87
N ASN A 117 30.82 -10.34 -6.28
CA ASN A 117 31.02 -10.22 -4.85
C ASN A 117 29.68 -9.76 -4.22
N ASN A 118 29.38 -10.14 -2.97
CA ASN A 118 28.11 -9.77 -2.32
C ASN A 118 27.83 -8.23 -2.37
N ASN A 119 28.91 -7.44 -2.44
CA ASN A 119 28.89 -5.99 -2.60
C ASN A 119 28.27 -5.50 -3.93
N GLU A 120 28.34 -6.25 -5.03
CA GLU A 120 27.74 -5.88 -6.31
C GLU A 120 26.22 -6.06 -6.30
N ARG A 121 25.73 -7.14 -5.69
CA ARG A 121 24.29 -7.43 -5.55
C ARG A 121 23.55 -6.37 -4.72
N VAL A 122 24.18 -5.85 -3.66
CA VAL A 122 23.63 -4.73 -2.87
C VAL A 122 23.62 -3.43 -3.69
N ARG A 123 24.66 -3.20 -4.51
CA ARG A 123 24.74 -2.06 -5.44
C ARG A 123 23.65 -2.06 -6.51
N HIS A 124 23.24 -3.23 -6.99
CA HIS A 124 22.12 -3.35 -7.94
C HIS A 124 20.76 -2.98 -7.33
N GLY A 125 20.53 -3.28 -6.04
CA GLY A 125 19.28 -2.90 -5.34
C GLY A 125 19.06 -1.38 -5.21
N LEU A 126 20.15 -0.59 -5.19
CA LEU A 126 20.08 0.88 -5.19
C LEU A 126 19.44 1.44 -6.47
N ASN A 127 19.71 0.80 -7.61
CA ASN A 127 19.23 1.19 -8.93
C ASN A 127 17.82 0.65 -9.24
N PHE A 128 17.21 -0.12 -8.33
CA PHE A 128 15.87 -0.63 -8.56
C PHE A 128 14.85 0.53 -8.64
N PRO A 129 14.05 0.61 -9.71
CA PRO A 129 13.11 1.71 -9.99
C PRO A 129 11.81 1.54 -9.18
N SER A 130 11.87 1.62 -7.86
CA SER A 130 10.68 1.56 -7.01
C SER A 130 10.53 2.81 -6.15
N TYR A 131 9.30 3.30 -6.05
CA TYR A 131 8.93 4.45 -5.23
C TYR A 131 8.84 4.10 -3.75
N MET A 132 8.60 2.83 -3.41
CA MET A 132 8.53 2.31 -2.05
C MET A 132 9.30 0.97 -1.97
N PRO A 133 9.70 0.47 -0.79
CA PRO A 133 10.44 -0.78 -0.66
C PRO A 133 9.85 -1.95 -1.44
N PHE A 134 10.70 -2.58 -2.25
CA PHE A 134 10.34 -3.67 -3.16
C PHE A 134 10.54 -5.07 -2.55
N TRP A 135 11.12 -5.15 -1.34
CA TRP A 135 11.42 -6.39 -0.63
C TRP A 135 10.20 -6.95 0.12
N PHE A 136 9.24 -7.49 -0.62
CA PHE A 136 8.07 -8.17 -0.06
C PHE A 136 7.78 -9.44 -0.82
N THR A 137 7.10 -10.38 -0.16
CA THR A 137 6.75 -11.68 -0.76
C THR A 137 5.53 -11.61 -1.69
N LYS A 138 5.27 -12.68 -2.46
CA LYS A 138 4.05 -12.80 -3.28
C LYS A 138 2.78 -12.81 -2.41
N HIS A 139 2.86 -13.32 -1.18
CA HIS A 139 1.74 -13.36 -0.24
C HIS A 139 1.37 -11.96 0.24
N GLU A 140 2.37 -11.14 0.62
CA GLU A 140 2.16 -9.72 1.00
C GLU A 140 1.45 -8.93 -0.11
N ARG A 141 1.87 -9.13 -1.38
CA ARG A 141 1.20 -8.53 -2.53
C ARG A 141 -0.27 -8.94 -2.66
N ASN A 142 -0.57 -10.22 -2.45
CA ASN A 142 -1.94 -10.73 -2.59
C ASN A 142 -2.84 -10.22 -1.47
N VAL A 143 -2.31 -10.10 -0.23
CA VAL A 143 -3.02 -9.50 0.90
C VAL A 143 -3.32 -8.02 0.62
N MET A 144 -2.34 -7.26 0.12
CA MET A 144 -2.54 -5.86 -0.28
C MET A 144 -3.62 -5.72 -1.37
N PHE A 145 -3.63 -6.62 -2.37
CA PHE A 145 -4.68 -6.63 -3.40
C PHE A 145 -6.06 -6.93 -2.80
N ALA A 146 -6.16 -7.93 -1.92
CA ALA A 146 -7.41 -8.26 -1.25
C ALA A 146 -7.93 -7.08 -0.40
N ALA A 147 -7.04 -6.39 0.33
CA ALA A 147 -7.37 -5.19 1.09
C ALA A 147 -7.93 -4.07 0.18
N CYS A 148 -7.32 -3.85 -1.00
CA CYS A 148 -7.81 -2.88 -1.98
C CYS A 148 -9.25 -3.20 -2.43
N ILE A 149 -9.52 -4.45 -2.80
CA ILE A 149 -10.82 -4.87 -3.32
C ILE A 149 -11.91 -4.78 -2.25
N LEU A 150 -11.67 -5.33 -1.06
CA LEU A 150 -12.67 -5.33 0.01
C LEU A 150 -12.99 -3.90 0.48
N THR A 151 -11.96 -3.06 0.63
CA THR A 151 -12.17 -1.66 0.98
C THR A 151 -12.92 -0.92 -0.14
N GLY A 152 -12.56 -1.15 -1.40
CA GLY A 152 -13.27 -0.55 -2.53
C GLY A 152 -14.77 -0.90 -2.57
N ILE A 153 -15.13 -2.15 -2.28
CA ILE A 153 -16.53 -2.57 -2.12
C ILE A 153 -17.18 -1.85 -0.94
N GLY A 154 -16.47 -1.72 0.19
CA GLY A 154 -16.91 -0.94 1.35
C GLY A 154 -17.25 0.51 0.99
N GLU A 155 -16.37 1.21 0.28
CA GLU A 155 -16.59 2.61 -0.12
C GLU A 155 -17.79 2.78 -1.07
N ILE A 156 -18.03 1.79 -1.95
CA ILE A 156 -19.24 1.78 -2.78
C ILE A 156 -20.49 1.66 -1.90
N LEU A 157 -20.47 0.81 -0.87
CA LEU A 157 -21.60 0.66 0.05
C LEU A 157 -21.83 1.93 0.89
N LEU A 158 -20.76 2.61 1.31
CA LEU A 158 -20.86 3.91 1.99
C LEU A 158 -21.53 4.95 1.07
N LEU A 159 -21.12 5.02 -0.20
CA LEU A 159 -21.77 5.89 -1.18
C LEU A 159 -23.25 5.53 -1.36
N LEU A 160 -23.57 4.25 -1.50
CA LEU A 160 -24.97 3.80 -1.60
C LEU A 160 -25.77 4.15 -0.34
N ALA A 161 -25.17 4.09 0.85
CA ALA A 161 -25.85 4.51 2.09
C ALA A 161 -26.23 6.00 2.08
N THR A 162 -25.48 6.86 1.39
CA THR A 162 -25.84 8.28 1.23
C THR A 162 -26.99 8.51 0.24
N ILE A 163 -27.16 7.60 -0.72
CA ILE A 163 -28.22 7.65 -1.73
C ILE A 163 -29.52 7.07 -1.15
N PHE A 164 -29.45 5.87 -0.58
CA PHE A 164 -30.54 5.22 0.15
C PHE A 164 -30.64 5.82 1.55
N SER A 165 -31.18 7.03 1.60
CA SER A 165 -31.33 7.83 2.82
C SER A 165 -32.22 7.17 3.87
N ASP A 166 -31.92 7.41 5.15
CA ASP A 166 -32.69 6.89 6.30
C ASP A 166 -34.16 7.36 6.29
N LYS A 167 -34.44 8.49 5.62
CA LYS A 167 -35.80 9.02 5.48
C LYS A 167 -36.73 8.08 4.72
N ASP A 168 -36.27 7.53 3.59
CA ASP A 168 -37.11 6.76 2.67
C ASP A 168 -36.82 5.25 2.78
N TYR A 169 -35.61 4.86 3.16
CA TYR A 169 -35.11 3.48 3.13
C TYR A 169 -34.35 3.07 4.40
N ASN A 170 -34.94 3.27 5.58
CA ASN A 170 -34.27 3.03 6.88
C ASN A 170 -33.58 1.66 7.01
N THR A 171 -34.28 0.58 6.69
CA THR A 171 -33.78 -0.79 6.88
C THR A 171 -32.60 -1.07 5.95
N THR A 172 -32.71 -0.60 4.70
CA THR A 172 -31.63 -0.69 3.71
C THR A 172 -30.43 0.16 4.13
N HIS A 173 -30.66 1.38 4.61
CA HIS A 173 -29.62 2.29 5.06
C HIS A 173 -28.76 1.68 6.18
N TYR A 174 -29.40 1.18 7.25
CA TYR A 174 -28.68 0.52 8.35
C TYR A 174 -27.95 -0.76 7.89
N GLY A 175 -28.56 -1.53 6.98
CA GLY A 175 -27.92 -2.70 6.37
C GLY A 175 -26.64 -2.34 5.60
N LEU A 176 -26.69 -1.28 4.78
CA LEU A 176 -25.55 -0.78 4.01
C LEU A 176 -24.43 -0.29 4.93
N ILE A 177 -24.74 0.49 5.97
CA ILE A 177 -23.75 0.95 6.95
C ILE A 177 -23.09 -0.24 7.66
N PHE A 178 -23.89 -1.22 8.10
CA PHE A 178 -23.36 -2.40 8.77
C PHE A 178 -22.40 -3.19 7.87
N THR A 179 -22.80 -3.48 6.62
CA THR A 179 -21.95 -4.21 5.67
C THR A 179 -20.68 -3.41 5.33
N PHE A 180 -20.80 -2.09 5.14
CA PHE A 180 -19.65 -1.20 4.95
C PHE A 180 -18.65 -1.30 6.11
N VAL A 181 -19.10 -1.14 7.36
CA VAL A 181 -18.22 -1.16 8.54
C VAL A 181 -17.50 -2.51 8.67
N VAL A 182 -18.19 -3.62 8.41
CA VAL A 182 -17.57 -4.97 8.43
C VAL A 182 -16.50 -5.11 7.35
N LEU A 183 -16.81 -4.75 6.10
CA LEU A 183 -15.85 -4.85 4.99
C LEU A 183 -14.65 -3.93 5.20
N MET A 184 -14.89 -2.72 5.71
CA MET A 184 -13.85 -1.76 6.05
C MET A 184 -12.95 -2.30 7.16
N ALA A 185 -13.52 -2.88 8.22
CA ALA A 185 -12.76 -3.48 9.32
C ALA A 185 -11.87 -4.63 8.83
N ILE A 186 -12.39 -5.49 7.95
CA ILE A 186 -11.62 -6.56 7.32
C ILE A 186 -10.52 -5.98 6.41
N GLY A 187 -10.84 -4.97 5.59
CA GLY A 187 -9.90 -4.29 4.70
C GLY A 187 -8.72 -3.67 5.45
N VAL A 188 -9.01 -2.92 6.52
CA VAL A 188 -7.97 -2.35 7.41
C VAL A 188 -7.21 -3.46 8.14
N GLY A 189 -7.89 -4.53 8.58
CA GLY A 189 -7.24 -5.71 9.17
C GLY A 189 -6.23 -6.38 8.23
N LEU A 190 -6.57 -6.51 6.95
CA LEU A 190 -5.64 -7.01 5.93
C LEU A 190 -4.48 -6.05 5.69
N ASN A 191 -4.72 -4.73 5.74
CA ASN A 191 -3.63 -3.75 5.66
C ASN A 191 -2.70 -3.85 6.88
N ILE A 192 -3.22 -4.03 8.09
CA ILE A 192 -2.41 -4.29 9.29
C ILE A 192 -1.57 -5.56 9.10
N LEU A 193 -2.18 -6.65 8.62
CA LEU A 193 -1.48 -7.90 8.34
C LEU A 193 -0.35 -7.71 7.33
N GLU A 194 -0.58 -6.95 6.26
CA GLU A 194 0.45 -6.61 5.28
C GLU A 194 1.62 -5.83 5.91
N TYR A 195 1.36 -4.80 6.72
CA TYR A 195 2.41 -4.07 7.44
C TYR A 195 3.15 -4.95 8.45
N MET A 196 2.48 -5.90 9.11
CA MET A 196 3.15 -6.87 9.98
C MET A 196 4.07 -7.80 9.20
N LEU A 197 3.59 -8.38 8.10
CA LEU A 197 4.39 -9.27 7.25
C LEU A 197 5.62 -8.53 6.66
N MET A 198 5.42 -7.30 6.19
CA MET A 198 6.53 -6.46 5.74
C MET A 198 7.50 -6.11 6.87
N GLY A 199 6.99 -5.90 8.09
CA GLY A 199 7.82 -5.74 9.28
C GLY A 199 8.71 -6.96 9.51
N LEU A 200 8.18 -8.17 9.36
CA LEU A 200 8.95 -9.41 9.49
C LEU A 200 10.02 -9.54 8.39
N SER A 201 9.65 -9.25 7.14
CA SER A 201 10.58 -9.20 6.01
C SER A 201 11.69 -8.17 6.24
N TYR A 202 11.36 -6.99 6.77
CA TYR A 202 12.32 -5.94 7.11
C TYR A 202 13.37 -6.39 8.14
N MET A 203 12.98 -7.17 9.16
CA MET A 203 13.92 -7.69 10.17
C MET A 203 15.00 -8.60 9.57
N LYS A 204 14.67 -9.35 8.50
CA LYS A 204 15.63 -10.25 7.84
C LYS A 204 16.73 -9.48 7.12
N ILE A 205 16.44 -8.25 6.69
CA ILE A 205 17.34 -7.42 5.90
C ILE A 205 18.14 -6.45 6.79
N HIS A 206 17.55 -6.00 7.91
CA HIS A 206 18.18 -5.05 8.82
C HIS A 206 18.40 -5.65 10.22
N PRO A 207 19.58 -6.24 10.50
CA PRO A 207 19.83 -6.95 11.75
C PRO A 207 19.81 -6.05 13.00
N LEU A 208 20.17 -4.77 12.88
CA LEU A 208 20.26 -3.85 14.04
C LEU A 208 18.91 -3.38 14.61
N HIS A 209 17.80 -3.41 13.85
CA HIS A 209 16.53 -2.78 14.26
C HIS A 209 15.38 -3.78 14.21
N ARG A 210 15.51 -4.86 15.00
CA ARG A 210 14.61 -6.01 14.99
C ARG A 210 13.22 -5.72 15.55
N ARG A 211 13.08 -5.00 16.67
CA ARG A 211 11.78 -4.86 17.38
C ARG A 211 10.95 -3.64 16.98
N PHE A 212 11.56 -2.46 16.83
CA PHE A 212 10.86 -1.22 16.49
C PHE A 212 11.17 -0.79 15.06
N ASN A 213 10.66 -1.56 14.10
CA ASN A 213 10.74 -1.16 12.70
C ASN A 213 9.56 -0.24 12.34
N LYS A 214 9.74 0.60 11.31
CA LYS A 214 8.72 1.56 10.86
C LYS A 214 7.39 0.92 10.47
N TYR A 215 7.41 -0.31 9.95
CA TYR A 215 6.21 -1.04 9.56
C TYR A 215 5.42 -1.55 10.76
N ALA A 216 6.10 -1.99 11.81
CA ALA A 216 5.50 -2.43 13.06
C ALA A 216 4.87 -1.26 13.80
N ILE A 217 5.52 -0.09 13.82
CA ILE A 217 4.94 1.14 14.39
C ILE A 217 3.65 1.51 13.65
N SER A 218 3.66 1.47 12.32
CA SER A 218 2.46 1.73 11.53
C SER A 218 1.36 0.67 11.72
N ALA A 219 1.73 -0.62 11.77
CA ALA A 219 0.79 -1.70 12.07
C ALA A 219 0.15 -1.54 13.44
N LEU A 220 0.92 -1.13 14.46
CA LEU A 220 0.42 -0.85 15.81
C LEU A 220 -0.51 0.38 15.81
N ALA A 221 -0.16 1.45 15.10
CA ALA A 221 -1.01 2.64 14.99
C ALA A 221 -2.37 2.30 14.35
N LYS A 222 -2.36 1.55 13.25
CA LYS A 222 -3.59 1.06 12.59
C LYS A 222 -4.35 0.04 13.45
N GLY A 223 -3.64 -0.83 14.17
CA GLY A 223 -4.24 -1.80 15.08
C GLY A 223 -4.95 -1.13 16.25
N PHE A 224 -4.33 -0.11 16.85
CA PHE A 224 -4.96 0.73 17.86
C PHE A 224 -6.19 1.44 17.29
N TRP A 225 -6.04 2.04 16.10
CA TRP A 225 -7.15 2.68 15.40
C TRP A 225 -8.32 1.72 15.19
N LEU A 226 -8.06 0.54 14.64
CA LEU A 226 -9.08 -0.47 14.36
C LEU A 226 -9.76 -0.98 15.64
N LEU A 227 -8.98 -1.23 16.70
CA LEU A 227 -9.52 -1.69 17.98
C LEU A 227 -10.51 -0.67 18.56
N THR A 228 -10.11 0.59 18.62
CA THR A 228 -10.99 1.67 19.11
C THR A 228 -12.23 1.86 18.22
N ALA A 229 -12.07 1.74 16.89
CA ALA A 229 -13.19 1.84 15.96
C ALA A 229 -14.19 0.70 16.14
N ILE A 230 -13.73 -0.53 16.36
CA ILE A 230 -14.60 -1.68 16.65
C ILE A 230 -15.35 -1.48 17.95
N ILE A 231 -14.68 -1.04 19.03
CA ILE A 231 -15.34 -0.78 20.32
C ILE A 231 -16.46 0.25 20.14
N TRP A 232 -16.17 1.36 19.47
CA TRP A 232 -17.17 2.41 19.24
C TRP A 232 -18.27 1.99 18.25
N ALA A 233 -17.97 1.16 17.26
CA ALA A 233 -18.98 0.60 16.36
C ALA A 233 -19.94 -0.35 17.09
N ILE A 234 -19.42 -1.16 18.04
CA ILE A 234 -20.26 -1.97 18.93
C ILE A 234 -21.13 -1.07 19.81
N CYS A 235 -20.58 0.01 20.39
CA CYS A 235 -21.37 0.97 21.15
C CYS A 235 -22.47 1.62 20.29
N PHE A 236 -22.16 1.99 19.04
CA PHE A 236 -23.13 2.54 18.09
C PHE A 236 -24.30 1.58 17.80
N GLY A 237 -24.00 0.29 17.62
CA GLY A 237 -25.00 -0.73 17.32
C GLY A 237 -25.77 -1.28 18.53
N ALA A 238 -25.15 -1.34 19.71
CA ALA A 238 -25.71 -2.03 20.88
C ALA A 238 -26.43 -1.11 21.89
N LEU A 239 -26.17 0.20 21.87
CA LEU A 239 -26.81 1.12 22.82
C LEU A 239 -28.27 1.37 22.47
N ALA A 240 -29.14 1.35 23.49
CA ALA A 240 -30.57 1.65 23.31
C ALA A 240 -30.87 3.16 23.17
N ASN A 241 -29.99 4.02 23.70
CA ASN A 241 -30.18 5.47 23.71
C ASN A 241 -29.78 6.09 22.37
N ASN A 242 -30.75 6.53 21.57
CA ASN A 242 -30.49 7.12 20.25
C ASN A 242 -29.57 8.35 20.26
N THR A 243 -29.65 9.18 21.31
CA THR A 243 -28.70 10.31 21.46
C THR A 243 -27.25 9.84 21.59
N MET A 244 -27.00 8.76 22.35
CA MET A 244 -25.65 8.22 22.51
C MET A 244 -25.17 7.54 21.23
N ARG A 245 -26.07 6.83 20.53
CA ARG A 245 -25.74 6.26 19.21
C ARG A 245 -25.33 7.35 18.23
N ALA A 246 -26.06 8.46 18.16
CA ALA A 246 -25.69 9.59 17.32
C ALA A 246 -24.30 10.15 17.68
N GLN A 247 -23.98 10.25 18.98
CA GLN A 247 -22.63 10.66 19.41
C GLN A 247 -21.54 9.72 18.88
N PHE A 248 -21.75 8.40 18.94
CA PHE A 248 -20.80 7.43 18.40
C PHE A 248 -20.69 7.47 16.88
N GLU A 249 -21.77 7.74 16.16
CA GLU A 249 -21.73 7.92 14.71
C GLU A 249 -20.85 9.13 14.33
N TRP A 250 -21.08 10.28 14.97
CA TRP A 250 -20.25 11.47 14.80
C TRP A 250 -18.79 11.23 15.17
N LEU A 251 -18.55 10.56 16.31
CA LEU A 251 -17.22 10.19 16.75
C LEU A 251 -16.51 9.34 15.71
N LEU A 252 -17.14 8.27 15.22
CA LEU A 252 -16.59 7.38 14.20
C LEU A 252 -16.32 8.11 12.88
N ALA A 253 -17.22 8.99 12.45
CA ALA A 253 -17.06 9.74 11.21
C ALA A 253 -15.86 10.69 11.25
N PHE A 254 -15.63 11.39 12.37
CA PHE A 254 -14.41 12.17 12.56
C PHE A 254 -13.19 11.29 12.75
N TYR A 255 -13.33 10.18 13.49
CA TYR A 255 -12.23 9.26 13.76
C TYR A 255 -11.68 8.58 12.51
N PHE A 256 -12.52 8.41 11.49
CA PHE A 256 -12.11 7.94 10.18
C PHE A 256 -10.99 8.80 9.56
N CYS A 257 -10.96 10.10 9.84
CA CYS A 257 -9.93 11.02 9.35
C CYS A 257 -8.52 10.65 9.84
N VAL A 258 -8.42 10.12 11.07
CA VAL A 258 -7.15 9.69 11.66
C VAL A 258 -6.48 8.61 10.81
N LEU A 259 -7.27 7.74 10.18
CA LEU A 259 -6.76 6.68 9.31
C LEU A 259 -6.02 7.26 8.07
N PHE A 260 -6.55 8.33 7.46
CA PHE A 260 -5.91 9.00 6.34
C PHE A 260 -4.59 9.67 6.72
N ILE A 261 -4.51 10.21 7.94
CA ILE A 261 -3.27 10.77 8.47
C ILE A 261 -2.22 9.65 8.60
N ILE A 262 -2.60 8.47 9.12
CA ILE A 262 -1.70 7.33 9.21
C ILE A 262 -1.19 6.92 7.82
N TYR A 263 -2.08 6.75 6.83
CA TYR A 263 -1.67 6.42 5.46
C TYR A 263 -0.75 7.47 4.83
N SER A 264 -1.00 8.76 5.08
CA SER A 264 -0.14 9.84 4.59
C SER A 264 1.28 9.74 5.17
N ILE A 265 1.39 9.50 6.48
CA ILE A 265 2.67 9.30 7.15
C ILE A 265 3.40 8.07 6.57
N ASP A 266 2.69 6.97 6.34
CA ASP A 266 3.27 5.77 5.75
C ASP A 266 3.82 6.00 4.36
N PHE A 267 3.11 6.74 3.52
CA PHE A 267 3.56 7.07 2.16
C PHE A 267 4.79 7.96 2.20
N TYR A 268 4.82 8.93 3.10
CA TYR A 268 5.98 9.80 3.28
C TYR A 268 7.22 9.00 3.73
N LEU A 269 7.08 8.15 4.76
CA LEU A 269 8.17 7.32 5.28
C LEU A 269 8.59 6.20 4.30
N GLY A 270 7.63 5.65 3.57
CA GLY A 270 7.84 4.66 2.52
C GLY A 270 8.61 5.24 1.35
N GLY A 271 8.27 6.44 0.89
CA GLY A 271 8.94 7.13 -0.21
C GLY A 271 10.40 7.51 0.07
N ARG A 272 10.79 7.60 1.35
CA ARG A 272 12.16 7.96 1.76
C ARG A 272 13.06 6.75 2.04
N TYR A 273 12.64 5.53 1.67
CA TYR A 273 13.34 4.33 2.07
C TYR A 273 14.82 4.26 1.64
N LYS A 274 15.17 4.79 0.47
CA LYS A 274 16.57 4.83 -0.04
C LYS A 274 17.48 5.74 0.78
N TYR A 275 16.91 6.75 1.44
CA TYR A 275 17.63 7.73 2.27
C TYR A 275 17.49 7.43 3.75
N SER A 276 16.97 6.25 4.12
CA SER A 276 16.87 5.83 5.51
C SER A 276 18.25 5.58 6.08
N LYS A 277 18.47 5.98 7.35
CA LYS A 277 19.69 5.73 8.12
C LYS A 277 20.17 4.28 8.04
N ASN A 278 19.23 3.35 7.89
CA ASN A 278 19.49 1.92 7.95
C ASN A 278 19.77 1.29 6.58
N PHE A 279 19.52 2.00 5.47
CA PHE A 279 19.69 1.48 4.12
C PHE A 279 21.14 1.03 3.80
N PRO A 280 22.20 1.71 4.28
CA PRO A 280 23.58 1.26 4.04
C PRO A 280 23.94 -0.09 4.69
N TYR A 281 23.17 -0.56 5.67
CA TYR A 281 23.43 -1.81 6.40
C TYR A 281 22.68 -3.02 5.81
N VAL A 282 22.12 -2.89 4.61
CA VAL A 282 21.44 -4.00 3.92
C VAL A 282 22.47 -4.93 3.30
N GLU A 283 22.49 -6.19 3.75
CA GLU A 283 23.46 -7.19 3.29
C GLU A 283 23.03 -7.90 2.00
N SER A 284 21.73 -8.17 1.81
CA SER A 284 21.24 -8.80 0.58
C SER A 284 19.74 -8.57 0.35
N PHE A 285 19.32 -8.61 -0.92
CA PHE A 285 17.91 -8.55 -1.35
C PHE A 285 17.41 -9.89 -1.93
N GLN A 286 18.19 -10.96 -1.80
CA GLN A 286 17.87 -12.27 -2.39
C GLN A 286 16.67 -12.93 -1.71
N GLY A 287 15.81 -13.60 -2.49
CA GLY A 287 14.61 -14.28 -1.99
C GLY A 287 13.35 -13.40 -1.98
N TYR A 288 13.47 -12.14 -2.40
CA TYR A 288 12.33 -11.28 -2.68
C TYR A 288 11.96 -11.34 -4.15
N TYR A 289 10.72 -11.80 -4.42
CA TYR A 289 10.31 -12.18 -5.77
C TYR A 289 10.53 -11.10 -6.84
N LYS A 290 10.44 -9.81 -6.50
CA LYS A 290 10.70 -8.72 -7.45
C LYS A 290 12.17 -8.53 -7.77
N TYR A 291 13.02 -8.60 -6.74
CA TYR A 291 14.45 -8.50 -6.92
C TYR A 291 14.93 -9.68 -7.77
N ASP A 292 14.50 -10.89 -7.43
CA ASP A 292 14.86 -12.10 -8.15
C ASP A 292 14.39 -12.05 -9.62
N GLN A 293 13.15 -11.60 -9.88
CA GLN A 293 12.63 -11.42 -11.25
C GLN A 293 13.41 -10.38 -12.06
N TRP A 294 13.77 -9.26 -11.44
CA TRP A 294 14.51 -8.18 -12.10
C TRP A 294 15.97 -8.57 -12.34
N TYR A 295 16.61 -9.23 -11.38
CA TYR A 295 17.97 -9.74 -11.49
C TYR A 295 18.06 -10.78 -12.61
N ALA A 296 17.14 -11.75 -12.64
CA ALA A 296 17.05 -12.74 -13.71
C ALA A 296 16.87 -12.08 -15.10
N LYS A 297 15.98 -11.09 -15.22
CA LYS A 297 15.75 -10.38 -16.49
C LYS A 297 16.96 -9.54 -16.93
N THR A 298 17.68 -8.95 -15.99
CA THR A 298 18.85 -8.10 -16.26
C THR A 298 20.03 -8.94 -16.74
N HIS A 299 20.32 -10.06 -16.08
CA HIS A 299 21.41 -10.95 -16.49
C HIS A 299 21.07 -11.77 -17.74
N ALA A 300 19.81 -12.17 -17.94
CA ALA A 300 19.39 -12.78 -19.20
C ALA A 300 19.53 -11.82 -20.39
N ARG A 301 19.31 -10.51 -20.18
CA ARG A 301 19.50 -9.50 -21.23
C ARG A 301 20.97 -9.19 -21.50
N SER A 302 21.82 -9.27 -20.48
CA SER A 302 23.27 -9.07 -20.62
C SER A 302 23.89 -10.23 -21.41
N ALA A 303 23.54 -11.48 -21.04
CA ALA A 303 23.98 -12.68 -21.76
C ALA A 303 23.55 -12.73 -23.25
N ASN A 304 22.41 -12.11 -23.61
CA ASN A 304 21.97 -11.98 -25.01
C ASN A 304 22.52 -10.72 -25.71
N ALA A 305 23.01 -9.72 -24.96
CA ALA A 305 23.61 -8.51 -25.53
C ALA A 305 25.06 -8.77 -25.98
N ASP A 306 25.73 -9.74 -25.36
CA ASP A 306 27.10 -10.14 -25.71
C ASP A 306 27.18 -10.93 -27.04
N ASP A 307 26.04 -11.37 -27.60
CA ASP A 307 25.98 -12.20 -28.82
C ASP A 307 25.40 -11.47 -30.06
N TYR A 308 24.88 -10.25 -29.92
CA TYR A 308 24.39 -9.47 -31.07
C TYR A 308 24.53 -7.97 -30.81
N ALA A 309 25.61 -7.36 -31.33
CA ALA A 309 25.57 -5.96 -31.74
C ALA A 309 25.29 -5.93 -33.25
N PRO A 310 24.10 -5.48 -33.66
CA PRO A 310 24.09 -4.46 -34.70
C PRO A 310 22.98 -3.42 -34.54
N GLU A 311 23.16 -2.38 -35.34
CA GLU A 311 22.44 -1.13 -35.47
C GLU A 311 20.92 -1.24 -35.72
N THR A 312 20.23 -0.17 -35.34
CA THR A 312 18.97 0.36 -35.91
C THR A 312 17.64 -0.37 -35.67
N GLU A 313 16.74 0.37 -35.01
CA GLU A 313 15.40 0.79 -35.45
C GLU A 313 14.69 -0.02 -36.57
N TYR A 314 13.41 -0.33 -36.33
CA TYR A 314 12.41 -0.95 -37.22
C TYR A 314 12.49 -2.47 -37.46
N MET A 315 11.67 -3.25 -36.75
CA MET A 315 10.97 -4.44 -37.28
C MET A 315 9.79 -4.82 -36.36
N PHE A 316 8.70 -4.06 -36.43
CA PHE A 316 7.35 -4.55 -36.07
C PHE A 316 6.50 -4.50 -37.33
N ARG A 317 6.80 -5.38 -38.28
CA ARG A 317 5.88 -5.69 -39.37
C ARG A 317 6.30 -7.02 -40.00
N ASN A 318 5.32 -7.90 -40.14
CA ASN A 318 5.33 -9.15 -40.91
C ASN A 318 5.87 -10.38 -40.16
N SER A 319 5.01 -10.96 -39.32
CA SER A 319 5.07 -12.39 -38.96
C SER A 319 3.69 -13.05 -39.05
N GLU A 320 2.87 -12.64 -40.02
CA GLU A 320 1.60 -13.34 -40.37
C GLU A 320 1.65 -14.05 -41.73
N GLU A 321 2.76 -14.00 -42.47
CA GLU A 321 2.88 -14.68 -43.77
C GLU A 321 4.19 -15.48 -43.85
N ALA A 322 4.21 -16.67 -43.24
CA ALA A 322 5.05 -17.80 -43.63
C ALA A 322 4.80 -19.00 -42.68
N GLN A 323 3.55 -19.45 -42.58
CA GLN A 323 3.27 -20.84 -42.19
C GLN A 323 2.95 -21.62 -43.45
N GLY A 324 4.00 -22.17 -44.05
CA GLY A 324 3.93 -23.13 -45.13
C GLY A 324 5.21 -23.95 -45.11
N GLU A 325 5.04 -25.26 -44.97
CA GLU A 325 5.98 -26.32 -45.35
C GLU A 325 7.00 -26.88 -44.32
N ASN A 326 6.57 -28.02 -43.75
CA ASN A 326 7.25 -29.33 -43.66
C ASN A 326 8.40 -29.62 -42.66
N ARG A 327 8.05 -30.54 -41.73
CA ARG A 327 8.64 -31.86 -41.40
C ARG A 327 10.09 -32.00 -40.89
N GLY A 328 10.22 -32.77 -39.79
CA GLY A 328 11.33 -33.71 -39.57
C GLY A 328 11.79 -33.86 -38.11
N ASP A 329 11.13 -34.76 -37.37
CA ASP A 329 11.66 -35.84 -36.51
C ASP A 329 12.75 -35.63 -35.41
N ASP A 330 12.46 -36.33 -34.29
CA ASP A 330 13.33 -37.02 -33.31
C ASP A 330 13.69 -36.41 -31.92
N ASP A 331 13.03 -37.01 -30.92
CA ASP A 331 13.49 -37.61 -29.64
C ASP A 331 14.09 -36.81 -28.46
N ASP A 332 13.32 -36.85 -27.36
CA ASP A 332 13.62 -37.28 -25.98
C ASP A 332 14.86 -36.77 -25.20
N GLY A 333 14.57 -36.21 -24.00
CA GLY A 333 15.19 -36.73 -22.77
C GLY A 333 15.98 -35.78 -21.85
N ASN A 334 15.29 -35.30 -20.82
CA ASN A 334 15.71 -35.21 -19.41
C ASN A 334 16.52 -34.03 -18.82
N TYR A 335 16.07 -33.66 -17.62
CA TYR A 335 16.48 -32.59 -16.72
C TYR A 335 17.65 -33.02 -15.80
N TYR A 336 18.56 -32.09 -15.47
CA TYR A 336 19.49 -32.25 -14.34
C TYR A 336 19.46 -31.02 -13.41
N TYR A 337 19.23 -31.29 -12.12
CA TYR A 337 19.46 -30.41 -10.97
C TYR A 337 20.95 -30.50 -10.56
N TYR A 338 21.55 -29.38 -10.14
CA TYR A 338 22.84 -29.39 -9.44
C TYR A 338 22.70 -28.75 -8.04
N GLU A 339 22.86 -29.59 -7.03
CA GLU A 339 23.25 -29.23 -5.65
C GLU A 339 24.78 -29.11 -5.61
N HIS A 340 25.32 -28.08 -4.94
CA HIS A 340 26.73 -28.03 -4.59
C HIS A 340 26.92 -27.58 -3.13
N TYR A 341 27.39 -28.52 -2.31
CA TYR A 341 28.10 -28.28 -1.05
C TYR A 341 29.54 -27.87 -1.36
N HIS A 342 30.10 -26.93 -0.61
CA HIS A 342 31.55 -26.72 -0.57
C HIS A 342 32.12 -26.72 0.85
N HIS A 343 33.19 -27.51 0.95
CA HIS A 343 34.06 -27.80 2.07
C HIS A 343 34.90 -26.57 2.44
N ASN A 344 35.20 -26.42 3.73
CA ASN A 344 35.89 -25.30 4.33
C ASN A 344 37.33 -25.75 4.66
N ASP A 345 38.35 -25.02 4.23
CA ASP A 345 39.70 -25.18 4.76
C ASP A 345 40.45 -23.85 4.78
N GLY A 346 41.30 -23.71 5.79
CA GLY A 346 41.54 -22.45 6.48
C GLY A 346 42.44 -21.44 5.77
N THR A 347 42.29 -20.17 6.15
CA THR A 347 43.42 -19.24 6.36
C THR A 347 42.99 -18.09 7.28
N LYS A 348 43.98 -17.58 8.02
CA LYS A 348 43.87 -16.82 9.27
C LYS A 348 43.27 -15.42 9.10
N GLU A 349 42.26 -15.09 9.91
CA GLU A 349 41.77 -13.72 10.09
C GLU A 349 42.52 -12.99 11.23
N THR A 350 43.12 -11.84 10.89
CA THR A 350 43.51 -10.80 11.85
C THR A 350 42.29 -9.91 12.16
N LYS A 351 41.84 -9.93 13.42
CA LYS A 351 40.81 -9.01 13.96
C LYS A 351 41.35 -7.58 14.09
N PRO A 352 40.55 -6.54 13.81
CA PRO A 352 40.70 -5.25 14.46
C PRO A 352 39.81 -5.18 15.72
N SER A 353 40.41 -4.69 16.79
CA SER A 353 39.85 -4.40 18.11
C SER A 353 38.80 -3.29 18.06
N VAL A 354 37.68 -3.51 18.74
CA VAL A 354 36.66 -2.51 19.07
C VAL A 354 37.12 -1.74 20.31
N THR A 355 37.28 -0.43 20.20
CA THR A 355 37.33 0.49 21.35
C THR A 355 35.94 1.10 21.55
N THR A 356 35.35 0.79 22.70
CA THR A 356 34.19 1.44 23.30
C THR A 356 34.62 2.71 24.01
N GLU A 357 33.98 3.85 23.69
CA GLU A 357 33.89 5.16 24.38
C GLU A 357 33.31 6.11 23.29
N ASP A 358 32.22 6.87 23.39
CA ASP A 358 31.52 7.55 24.49
C ASP A 358 30.07 7.91 24.06
N PHE A 359 29.16 7.95 25.04
CA PHE A 359 27.85 8.64 25.18
C PHE A 359 26.89 8.87 23.98
#